data_AF-A0ABD2KXT6-F1
#
_entry.id   AF-A0ABD2KXT6-F1
#
_cell.length_a   1.000
_cell.length_b   1.000
_cell.length_c   1.000
_cell.angle_alpha   90.00
_cell.angle_beta   90.00
_cell.angle_gamma   90.00
#
_symmetry.space_group_name_H-M   'P 1'
#
loop_
_entity.id
_entity.type
_entity.pdbx_description
1 polymer ?
#
loop_
_entity_poly.entity_id
_entity_poly.type
_entity_poly.pdbx_seq_one_letter_code
_entity_poly.pdbx_strand_id
1 'polypeptide(L)'
;MVTPGMVCTPILINRLDQKQWFRARPWLSPLIQAAVCGFLLTFTIPLGCAVFPQFSPMKVAQLEPELQKKIRQKFVARKLPVPELVYYNKGL
;
A
#
# COMPACT_ATOMS: atom_id res chain seq x y z
N MET A 1 2.14 6.57 1.73
CA MET A 1 3.40 7.31 1.56
C MET A 1 3.07 8.76 1.21
N VAL A 2 3.73 9.76 1.79
CA VAL A 2 3.35 11.18 1.62
C VAL A 2 4.29 11.93 0.65
N THR A 3 5.45 11.33 0.37
CA THR A 3 6.55 11.88 -0.43
C THR A 3 6.16 12.41 -1.82
N PRO A 4 5.30 11.74 -2.63
CA PRO A 4 4.97 12.24 -3.97
C PRO A 4 4.23 13.58 -3.91
N GLY A 5 3.26 13.71 -3.00
CA GLY A 5 2.50 14.94 -2.81
C GLY A 5 3.35 16.10 -2.32
N MET A 6 4.27 15.82 -1.39
CA MET A 6 5.15 16.85 -0.82
C MET A 6 6.23 17.35 -1.78
N VAL A 7 6.62 16.57 -2.79
CA VAL A 7 7.64 16.99 -3.78
C VAL A 7 7.00 17.57 -5.04
N CYS A 8 5.98 16.91 -5.60
CA CYS A 8 5.38 17.35 -6.87
C CYS A 8 4.62 18.67 -6.75
N THR A 9 3.90 18.87 -5.63
CA THR A 9 3.07 20.07 -5.42
C THR A 9 3.88 21.37 -5.36
N PRO A 10 4.96 21.51 -4.56
CA PRO A 10 5.74 22.76 -4.54
C PRO A 10 6.45 23.05 -5.86
N ILE A 11 6.92 22.02 -6.58
CA ILE A 11 7.54 22.21 -7.91
C ILE A 11 6.52 22.76 -8.90
N LEU A 12 5.30 22.21 -8.90
CA LEU A 12 4.23 22.65 -9.80
C LEU A 12 3.78 24.08 -9.48
N ILE A 13 3.54 24.39 -8.21
CA ILE A 13 3.12 25.73 -7.78
C ILE A 13 4.22 26.77 -8.10
N ASN A 14 5.49 26.44 -7.88
CA ASN A 14 6.60 27.34 -8.21
C ASN A 14 6.68 27.65 -9.73
N ARG A 15 6.35 26.66 -10.58
CA ARG A 15 6.26 26.90 -12.04
C ARG A 15 5.02 27.71 -12.44
N LEU A 16 3.90 27.51 -11.74
CA LEU A 16 2.67 28.27 -12.01
C LEU A 16 2.79 29.72 -11.54
N ASP A 17 3.52 29.98 -10.45
CA ASP A 17 3.74 31.32 -9.91
C ASP A 17 4.57 32.23 -10.84
N GLN A 18 5.33 31.66 -11.77
CA GLN A 18 6.01 32.44 -12.81
C GLN A 18 5.06 33.01 -13.89
N LYS A 19 3.78 32.59 -13.93
CA LYS A 19 2.80 33.07 -14.91
C LYS A 19 1.95 34.21 -14.33
N GLN A 20 1.89 35.34 -15.04
CA GLN A 20 1.13 36.54 -14.62
C GLN A 20 -0.36 36.27 -14.35
N TRP A 21 -1.02 35.41 -15.13
CA TRP A 21 -2.44 35.07 -14.93
C TRP A 21 -2.70 34.31 -13.62
N PHE A 22 -1.70 33.56 -13.14
CA PHE A 22 -1.79 32.78 -11.92
C PHE A 22 -1.60 33.66 -10.69
N ARG A 23 -0.62 34.58 -10.74
CA ARG A 23 -0.43 35.61 -9.72
C ARG A 23 -1.64 36.54 -9.56
N ALA A 24 -2.35 36.83 -10.64
CA ALA A 24 -3.57 37.61 -10.60
C ALA A 24 -4.75 36.90 -9.91
N ARG A 25 -4.65 35.60 -9.63
CA ARG A 25 -5.73 34.77 -9.06
C ARG A 25 -5.21 33.88 -7.92
N PRO A 26 -4.91 34.46 -6.74
CA PRO A 26 -4.32 33.71 -5.62
C PRO A 26 -5.22 32.58 -5.08
N TRP A 27 -6.54 32.66 -5.28
CA TRP A 27 -7.50 31.62 -4.89
C TRP A 27 -7.33 30.29 -5.64
N LEU A 28 -6.66 30.29 -6.80
CA LEU A 28 -6.39 29.08 -7.57
C LEU A 28 -5.30 28.21 -6.92
N SER A 29 -4.38 28.81 -6.15
CA SER A 29 -3.27 28.10 -5.52
C SER A 29 -3.72 26.97 -4.57
N PRO A 30 -4.56 27.24 -3.54
CA PRO A 30 -5.05 26.18 -2.66
C PRO A 30 -5.91 25.14 -3.38
N LEU A 31 -6.67 25.54 -4.41
CA LEU A 31 -7.50 24.63 -5.20
C LEU A 31 -6.66 23.65 -6.03
N ILE A 32 -5.62 24.14 -6.70
CA ILE A 32 -4.72 23.30 -7.51
C ILE A 32 -3.90 22.39 -6.59
N GLN A 33 -3.44 22.89 -5.45
CA GLN A 33 -2.76 22.06 -4.45
C GLN A 33 -3.67 20.94 -3.93
N ALA A 34 -4.93 21.23 -3.59
CA ALA A 34 -5.89 20.22 -3.17
C ALA A 34 -6.18 19.19 -4.28
N ALA A 35 -6.35 19.64 -5.52
CA ALA A 35 -6.59 18.76 -6.66
C ALA A 35 -5.40 17.82 -6.94
N VAL A 36 -4.18 18.36 -6.93
CA VAL A 36 -2.95 17.59 -7.18
C VAL A 36 -2.69 16.61 -6.04
N CYS A 37 -2.83 17.04 -4.78
CA CYS A 37 -2.73 16.14 -3.63
C CYS A 37 -3.80 15.04 -3.69
N GLY A 38 -5.05 15.38 -3.99
CA GLY A 38 -6.14 14.42 -4.12
C GLY A 38 -5.86 13.39 -5.21
N PHE A 39 -5.42 13.84 -6.38
CA PHE A 39 -5.02 12.95 -7.48
C PHE A 39 -3.84 12.04 -7.11
N LEU A 40 -2.81 12.54 -6.43
CA LEU A 40 -1.68 11.71 -6.02
C LEU A 40 -2.07 10.68 -4.94
N LEU A 41 -3.02 11.03 -4.06
CA LEU A 41 -3.51 10.13 -3.01
C LEU A 41 -4.23 8.91 -3.59
N THR A 42 -4.98 9.05 -4.69
CA THR A 42 -5.69 7.90 -5.31
C THR A 42 -4.74 6.80 -5.76
N PHE A 43 -3.52 7.14 -6.17
CA PHE A 43 -2.48 6.16 -6.53
C PHE A 43 -1.64 5.73 -5.33
N THR A 44 -1.29 6.66 -4.45
CA THR A 44 -0.33 6.37 -3.38
C THR A 44 -0.89 5.47 -2.29
N ILE A 45 -2.21 5.50 -2.07
CA ILE A 45 -2.91 4.63 -1.11
C ILE A 45 -2.85 3.16 -1.55
N PRO A 46 -3.36 2.75 -2.74
CA PRO A 46 -3.30 1.37 -3.16
C PRO A 46 -1.86 0.87 -3.32
N LEU A 47 -0.93 1.73 -3.76
CA LEU A 47 0.49 1.39 -3.81
C LEU A 47 1.07 1.13 -2.41
N GLY A 48 0.72 1.96 -1.42
CA GLY A 48 1.13 1.73 -0.03
C GLY A 48 0.63 0.39 0.52
N CYS A 49 -0.61 0.03 0.20
CA CYS A 49 -1.18 -1.27 0.57
C CYS A 49 -0.53 -2.44 -0.18
N ALA A 50 0.00 -2.23 -1.39
CA ALA A 50 0.69 -3.26 -2.16
C ALA A 50 2.13 -3.49 -1.69
N VAL A 51 2.82 -2.44 -1.24
CA VAL A 51 4.21 -2.52 -0.74
C VAL A 51 4.28 -3.37 0.53
N PHE A 52 3.24 -3.35 1.36
CA PHE A 52 3.14 -4.17 2.56
C PHE A 52 1.98 -5.16 2.39
N PRO A 53 2.21 -6.35 1.80
CA PRO A 53 1.17 -7.35 1.71
C PRO A 53 0.89 -7.96 3.08
N GLN A 54 -0.36 -7.85 3.54
CA GLN A 54 -0.77 -8.36 4.85
C GLN A 54 -0.71 -9.88 4.91
N PHE A 55 -0.93 -10.57 3.80
CA PHE A 55 -0.79 -12.03 3.72
C PHE A 55 0.55 -12.41 3.11
N SER A 56 1.31 -13.23 3.85
CA SER A 56 2.58 -13.75 3.39
C SER A 56 2.53 -15.27 3.31
N PRO A 57 2.99 -15.87 2.21
CA PRO A 57 3.15 -17.32 2.12
C PRO A 57 4.32 -17.78 3.01
N MET A 58 4.17 -18.97 3.59
CA MET A 58 5.20 -19.66 4.36
C MET A 58 5.11 -21.16 4.13
N LYS A 59 6.26 -21.83 3.97
CA LYS A 59 6.29 -23.29 3.80
C LYS A 59 5.98 -23.97 5.13
N VAL A 60 5.17 -25.02 5.10
CA VAL A 60 4.84 -25.80 6.30
C VAL A 60 6.10 -26.39 6.94
N ALA A 61 7.10 -26.76 6.12
CA ALA A 61 8.39 -27.25 6.61
C ALA A 61 9.19 -26.25 7.45
N GLN A 62 8.91 -24.94 7.32
CA GLN A 62 9.57 -23.87 8.09
C GLN A 62 8.83 -23.53 9.39
N LEU A 63 7.64 -24.10 9.62
CA LEU A 63 6.89 -23.89 10.86
C LEU A 63 7.44 -24.76 11.99
N GLU A 64 7.12 -24.39 13.23
CA GLU A 64 7.46 -25.20 14.40
C GLU A 64 6.85 -26.61 14.31
N PRO A 65 7.54 -27.65 14.84
CA PRO A 65 7.12 -29.04 14.68
C PRO A 65 5.73 -29.33 15.27
N GLU A 66 5.32 -28.60 16.31
CA GLU A 66 3.97 -28.72 16.87
C GLU A 66 2.88 -28.22 15.90
N LEU A 67 3.13 -27.10 15.22
CA LEU A 67 2.23 -26.54 14.21
C LEU A 67 2.13 -27.46 13.00
N GLN A 68 3.24 -28.04 12.56
CA GLN A 68 3.25 -29.03 11.47
C GLN A 68 2.37 -30.24 11.78
N LYS A 69 2.47 -30.79 13.01
CA LYS A 69 1.63 -31.91 13.47
C LYS A 69 0.15 -31.53 13.48
N LYS A 70 -0.20 -30.36 14.02
CA LYS A 70 -1.59 -29.86 14.04
C LYS A 70 -2.17 -29.69 12.64
N ILE A 71 -1.41 -29.16 11.70
CA ILE A 71 -1.83 -29.02 10.29
C ILE A 71 -2.07 -30.40 9.68
N ARG A 72 -1.11 -31.33 9.79
CA ARG A 72 -1.26 -32.69 9.26
C ARG A 72 -2.49 -33.39 9.82
N GLN A 73 -2.70 -33.35 11.14
CA GLN A 73 -3.87 -33.96 11.79
C GLN A 73 -5.19 -33.37 11.28
N LYS A 74 -5.30 -32.04 11.17
CA LYS A 74 -6.52 -31.37 10.69
C LYS A 74 -6.87 -31.75 9.25
N PHE A 75 -5.88 -31.83 8.36
CA PHE A 75 -6.12 -32.14 6.94
C PHE A 75 -6.39 -33.63 6.71
N VAL A 76 -5.66 -34.52 7.40
CA VAL A 76 -5.91 -35.97 7.36
C VAL A 76 -7.29 -36.32 7.90
N ALA A 77 -7.73 -35.71 9.02
CA ALA A 77 -9.07 -35.90 9.58
C ALA A 77 -10.18 -35.48 8.61
N ARG A 78 -9.90 -34.50 7.74
CA ARG A 78 -10.81 -34.03 6.69
C ARG A 78 -10.65 -34.77 5.35
N LYS A 79 -9.79 -35.80 5.28
CA LYS A 79 -9.41 -36.53 4.05
C LYS A 79 -8.93 -35.59 2.92
N LEU A 80 -8.23 -34.51 3.29
CA LEU A 80 -7.65 -33.54 2.36
C LEU A 80 -6.13 -33.73 2.25
N PRO A 81 -5.54 -33.43 1.07
CA PRO A 81 -4.10 -33.40 0.94
C PRO A 81 -3.50 -32.33 1.86
N VAL A 82 -2.36 -32.64 2.48
CA VAL A 82 -1.65 -31.70 3.36
C VAL A 82 -0.99 -30.62 2.50
N PRO A 83 -1.25 -29.32 2.75
CA PRO A 83 -0.69 -28.24 1.94
C PRO A 83 0.81 -28.06 2.22
N GLU A 84 1.57 -27.71 1.19
CA GLU A 84 2.99 -27.35 1.32
C GLU A 84 3.18 -25.89 1.77
N LEU A 85 2.25 -25.02 1.38
CA LEU A 85 2.25 -23.59 1.67
C LEU A 85 1.04 -23.21 2.52
N VAL A 86 1.27 -22.37 3.52
CA VAL A 86 0.23 -21.71 4.31
C VAL A 86 0.40 -20.20 4.23
N TYR A 87 -0.68 -19.47 4.43
CA TYR A 87 -0.67 -18.02 4.48
C TYR A 87 -0.94 -17.57 5.91
N TYR A 88 -0.16 -16.61 6.38
CA TYR A 88 -0.41 -15.95 7.66
C TYR A 88 -0.56 -14.45 7.43
N ASN A 89 -1.37 -13.83 8.29
CA ASN A 89 -1.49 -12.39 8.33
C ASN A 89 -0.32 -11.83 9.16
N LYS A 90 0.47 -10.92 8.59
CA LYS A 90 1.61 -10.27 9.25
C LYS A 90 1.20 -9.27 10.34
N GLY A 91 -0.10 -8.97 10.48
CA GLY A 91 -0.59 -7.93 11.37
C GLY A 91 -0.47 -6.55 10.73
N LEU A 92 -1.40 -5.66 11.08
CA LEU A 92 -1.28 -4.21 10.92
C LEU A 92 -0.90 -3.63 12.28
#